data_AF-A0A956BDN7-F1
#
_entry.id   AF-A0A956BDN7-F1
#
_cell.length_a   1.000
_cell.length_b   1.000
_cell.length_c   1.000
_cell.angle_alpha   90.00
_cell.angle_beta   90.00
_cell.angle_gamma   90.00
#
_symmetry.space_group_name_H-M   'P 1'
#
loop_
_entity.id
_entity.type
_entity.pdbx_description
1 polymer ?
#
loop_
_entity_poly.entity_id
_entity_poly.type
_entity_poly.pdbx_seq_one_letter_code
_entity_poly.pdbx_strand_id
1 'polypeptide(L)'
;MMRAPYERWLLTEGFLGEVFVTLTGGVFLTGLALLLGAGPVALALLSALPFLGQVGQLAAPPLERRLGSRRRFVVPAMIGARALWLVPTALAVVGLSGGATVTTATLVMLGIGLLGMVAVNGWTAWVADLVPVAERARVFGRRAWAVALGTL
;
A
#
# COMPACT_ATOMS: atom_id res chain seq x y z
N MET A 1 -0.32 16.56 -29.40
CA MET A 1 -1.34 16.01 -28.46
C MET A 1 -1.04 16.56 -27.07
N MET A 2 -1.85 17.51 -26.58
CA MET A 2 -1.67 18.09 -25.24
C MET A 2 -1.84 16.99 -24.18
N ARG A 3 -0.88 16.87 -23.25
CA ARG A 3 -0.98 15.90 -22.15
C ARG A 3 -2.13 16.31 -21.25
N ALA A 4 -3.08 15.40 -21.04
CA ALA A 4 -4.13 15.64 -20.06
C ALA A 4 -3.50 15.81 -18.66
N PRO A 5 -3.98 16.77 -17.85
CA PRO A 5 -3.36 17.10 -16.57
C PRO A 5 -3.32 15.91 -15.59
N TYR A 6 -4.28 14.98 -15.68
CA TYR A 6 -4.32 13.78 -14.83
C TYR A 6 -3.14 12.82 -15.08
N GLU A 7 -2.55 12.79 -16.27
CA GLU A 7 -1.46 11.86 -16.61
C GLU A 7 -0.24 12.13 -15.72
N ARG A 8 0.13 13.40 -15.56
CA ARG A 8 1.27 13.78 -14.70
C ARG A 8 1.04 13.34 -13.26
N TRP A 9 -0.16 13.53 -12.73
CA TRP A 9 -0.51 13.12 -11.37
C TRP A 9 -0.44 11.59 -11.19
N LEU A 10 -0.92 10.81 -12.15
CA LEU A 10 -0.84 9.33 -12.11
C LEU A 10 0.61 8.81 -12.14
N LEU A 11 1.48 9.47 -12.90
CA LEU A 11 2.90 9.10 -12.95
C LEU A 11 3.62 9.43 -11.64
N THR A 12 3.45 10.64 -11.13
CA THR A 12 4.09 11.06 -9.88
C THR A 12 3.57 10.26 -8.69
N GLU A 13 2.26 10.01 -8.59
CA GLU A 13 1.68 9.18 -7.53
C GLU A 13 2.18 7.74 -7.60
N GLY A 14 2.25 7.16 -8.81
CA GLY A 14 2.79 5.81 -8.99
C GLY A 14 4.25 5.70 -8.57
N PHE A 15 5.10 6.64 -8.98
CA PHE A 15 6.51 6.69 -8.58
C PHE A 15 6.67 6.82 -7.06
N LEU A 16 6.05 7.83 -6.44
CA LEU A 16 6.13 8.05 -4.99
C LEU A 16 5.53 6.89 -4.19
N GLY A 17 4.45 6.29 -4.70
CA GLY A 17 3.85 5.10 -4.13
C GLY A 17 4.81 3.92 -4.11
N GLU A 18 5.54 3.70 -5.20
CA GLU A 18 6.50 2.60 -5.29
C GLU A 18 7.74 2.82 -4.41
N VAL A 19 8.26 4.04 -4.35
CA VAL A 19 9.35 4.39 -3.41
C VAL A 19 8.92 4.05 -1.98
N PHE A 20 7.69 4.40 -1.60
CA PHE A 20 7.15 4.05 -0.30
C PHE A 20 7.07 2.53 -0.09
N VAL A 21 6.53 1.78 -1.06
CA VAL A 21 6.42 0.31 -0.98
C VAL A 21 7.80 -0.35 -0.86
N THR A 22 8.78 0.14 -1.60
CA THR A 22 10.17 -0.34 -1.54
C THR A 22 10.75 -0.18 -0.14
N LEU A 23 10.58 1.01 0.47
CA LEU A 23 11.07 1.29 1.82
C LEU A 23 10.28 0.57 2.94
N THR A 24 9.04 0.16 2.65
CA THR A 24 8.13 -0.45 3.63
C THR A 24 7.93 -1.95 3.41
N GLY A 25 8.68 -2.53 2.49
CA GLY A 25 8.59 -3.93 2.12
C GLY A 25 9.94 -4.64 2.13
N GLY A 26 9.94 -5.88 1.64
CA GLY A 26 11.14 -6.68 1.38
C GLY A 26 12.16 -6.66 2.53
N VAL A 27 13.42 -6.40 2.19
CA VAL A 27 14.55 -6.43 3.12
C VAL A 27 14.44 -5.39 4.23
N PHE A 28 13.89 -4.21 3.96
CA PHE A 28 13.73 -3.16 4.97
C PHE A 28 12.72 -3.58 6.03
N LEU A 29 11.60 -4.18 5.61
CA LEU A 29 10.59 -4.71 6.53
C LEU A 29 11.15 -5.87 7.36
N THR A 30 11.91 -6.78 6.75
CA THR A 30 12.61 -7.86 7.48
C THR A 30 13.60 -7.29 8.51
N GLY A 31 14.40 -6.29 8.13
CA GLY A 31 15.34 -5.62 9.03
C GLY A 31 14.63 -4.93 10.21
N LEU A 32 13.53 -4.22 9.94
CA LEU A 32 12.70 -3.61 10.98
C LEU A 32 12.13 -4.67 11.94
N ALA A 33 11.61 -5.78 11.42
CA ALA A 33 11.09 -6.85 12.26
C ALA A 33 12.18 -7.43 13.18
N LEU A 34 13.38 -7.67 12.64
CA LEU A 34 14.53 -8.13 13.43
C LEU A 34 14.92 -7.11 14.51
N LEU A 35 14.91 -5.82 14.20
CA LEU A 35 15.19 -4.75 15.17
C LEU A 35 14.19 -4.76 16.35
N LEU A 36 12.93 -5.09 16.08
CA LEU A 36 11.90 -5.23 17.12
C LEU A 36 12.01 -6.55 17.92
N GLY A 37 12.95 -7.43 17.55
CA GLY A 37 13.16 -8.72 18.18
C GLY A 37 12.35 -9.87 17.58
N ALA A 38 11.96 -9.79 16.31
CA ALA A 38 11.20 -10.85 15.65
C ALA A 38 12.04 -12.13 15.50
N GLY A 39 11.51 -13.23 16.04
CA GLY A 39 12.03 -14.57 15.81
C GLY A 39 11.52 -15.21 14.50
N PRO A 40 11.96 -16.44 14.18
CA PRO A 40 11.63 -17.11 12.92
C PRO A 40 10.13 -17.26 12.65
N VAL A 41 9.33 -17.57 13.67
CA VAL A 41 7.87 -17.70 13.54
C VAL A 41 7.22 -16.35 13.18
N ALA A 42 7.66 -15.26 13.80
CA ALA A 42 7.14 -13.93 13.49
C ALA A 42 7.51 -13.51 12.06
N LEU A 43 8.73 -13.78 11.62
CA LEU A 43 9.15 -13.55 10.24
C LEU A 43 8.33 -14.36 9.23
N ALA A 44 8.03 -15.63 9.54
CA ALA A 44 7.17 -16.46 8.73
C ALA A 44 5.74 -15.88 8.62
N LEU A 45 5.17 -15.42 9.74
CA LEU A 45 3.87 -14.74 9.74
C LEU A 45 3.89 -13.44 8.93
N LEU A 46 4.94 -12.64 9.07
CA LEU A 46 5.13 -11.43 8.26
C LEU A 46 5.17 -11.73 6.76
N SER A 47 5.83 -12.81 6.36
CA SER A 47 5.86 -13.25 4.96
C SER A 47 4.49 -13.69 4.42
N ALA A 48 3.58 -14.11 5.30
CA ALA A 48 2.21 -14.50 4.95
C ALA A 48 1.25 -13.30 4.86
N LEU A 49 1.61 -12.14 5.46
CA LEU A 49 0.74 -10.96 5.50
C LEU A 49 0.27 -10.45 4.14
N PRO A 50 1.08 -10.43 3.06
CA PRO A 50 0.61 -9.98 1.75
C PRO A 50 -0.58 -10.79 1.24
N PHE A 51 -0.59 -12.11 1.51
CA PHE A 51 -1.68 -13.01 1.12
C PHE A 51 -2.94 -12.74 1.95
N LEU A 52 -2.78 -12.57 3.27
CA LEU A 52 -3.89 -12.22 4.15
C LEU A 52 -4.48 -10.84 3.82
N GLY A 53 -3.63 -9.88 3.43
CA GLY A 53 -4.04 -8.57 2.98
C GLY A 53 -5.01 -8.61 1.81
N GLN A 54 -4.90 -9.61 0.91
CA GLN A 54 -5.78 -9.74 -0.26
C GLN A 54 -7.27 -9.84 0.12
N VAL A 55 -7.58 -10.32 1.32
CA VAL A 55 -8.96 -10.33 1.85
C VAL A 55 -9.56 -8.92 1.88
N GLY A 56 -8.74 -7.89 2.07
CA GLY A 56 -9.17 -6.49 2.02
C GLY A 56 -9.83 -6.10 0.71
N GLN A 57 -9.47 -6.72 -0.42
CA GLN A 57 -10.10 -6.43 -1.72
C GLN A 57 -11.61 -6.71 -1.71
N LEU A 58 -12.08 -7.67 -0.90
CA LEU A 58 -13.50 -8.04 -0.82
C LEU A 58 -14.38 -6.90 -0.26
N ALA A 59 -13.79 -5.94 0.46
CA ALA A 59 -14.53 -4.82 1.02
C ALA A 59 -14.78 -3.68 0.00
N ALA A 60 -14.04 -3.61 -1.12
CA ALA A 60 -14.19 -2.51 -2.08
C ALA A 60 -15.58 -2.46 -2.77
N PRO A 61 -16.15 -3.57 -3.31
CA PRO A 61 -17.47 -3.53 -3.95
C PRO A 61 -18.64 -3.10 -3.04
N PRO A 62 -18.79 -3.60 -1.79
CA PRO A 62 -19.86 -3.11 -0.92
C PRO A 62 -19.65 -1.67 -0.47
N LEU A 63 -18.40 -1.22 -0.27
CA LEU A 63 -18.11 0.19 0.05
C LEU A 63 -18.49 1.13 -1.10
N GLU A 64 -18.21 0.74 -2.34
CA GLU A 64 -18.59 1.50 -3.52
C GLU A 64 -20.11 1.68 -3.61
N ARG A 65 -20.87 0.59 -3.46
CA ARG A 65 -22.34 0.62 -3.48
C ARG A 65 -22.93 1.52 -2.38
N ARG A 66 -22.34 1.51 -1.18
CA ARG A 66 -22.83 2.28 -0.03
C ARG A 66 -22.46 3.76 -0.10
N LEU A 67 -21.25 4.08 -0.56
CA LEU A 67 -20.73 5.45 -0.54
C LEU A 67 -20.97 6.22 -1.84
N GLY A 68 -21.29 5.53 -2.94
CA GLY A 68 -21.58 6.11 -4.25
C GLY A 68 -20.38 6.76 -4.95
N SER A 69 -19.18 6.67 -4.36
CA SER A 69 -17.95 7.23 -4.91
C SER A 69 -16.74 6.50 -4.37
N ARG A 70 -15.89 5.99 -5.27
CA ARG A 70 -14.67 5.25 -4.90
C ARG A 70 -13.68 6.11 -4.10
N ARG A 71 -13.58 7.40 -4.44
CA ARG A 71 -12.71 8.36 -3.74
C ARG A 71 -12.99 8.41 -2.23
N ARG A 72 -14.25 8.23 -1.81
CA ARG A 72 -14.67 8.34 -0.40
C ARG A 72 -14.10 7.24 0.50
N PHE A 73 -13.72 6.08 -0.05
CA PHE A 73 -13.04 5.03 0.72
C PHE A 73 -11.57 4.84 0.32
N VAL A 74 -11.24 5.04 -0.96
CA VAL A 74 -9.86 4.88 -1.45
C VAL A 74 -8.90 5.84 -0.76
N VAL A 75 -9.26 7.14 -0.67
CA VAL A 75 -8.37 8.15 -0.09
C VAL A 75 -8.16 7.91 1.41
N PRO A 76 -9.20 7.73 2.25
CA PRO A 76 -9.00 7.40 3.66
C PRO A 76 -8.25 6.08 3.88
N ALA A 77 -8.52 5.04 3.09
CA ALA A 77 -7.81 3.77 3.21
C ALA A 77 -6.32 3.90 2.87
N MET A 78 -5.97 4.65 1.81
CA MET A 78 -4.57 4.93 1.46
C MET A 78 -3.84 5.77 2.52
N ILE A 79 -4.51 6.79 3.07
CA ILE A 79 -3.95 7.62 4.15
C ILE A 79 -3.79 6.78 5.41
N GLY A 80 -4.82 6.01 5.79
CA GLY A 80 -4.79 5.14 6.97
C GLY A 80 -3.69 4.08 6.90
N ALA A 81 -3.55 3.38 5.76
CA ALA A 81 -2.48 2.41 5.56
C ALA A 81 -1.08 3.03 5.71
N ARG A 82 -0.89 4.28 5.25
CA ARG A 82 0.38 5.00 5.39
C ARG A 82 0.59 5.55 6.81
N ALA A 83 -0.45 6.07 7.45
CA ALA A 83 -0.36 6.59 8.81
C ALA A 83 -0.06 5.48 9.83
N LEU A 84 -0.60 4.28 9.61
CA LEU A 84 -0.34 3.12 10.48
C LEU A 84 1.15 2.73 10.53
N TRP A 85 1.95 3.05 9.52
CA TRP A 85 3.41 2.84 9.54
C TRP A 85 4.13 3.65 10.62
N LEU A 86 3.51 4.70 11.15
CA LEU A 86 4.06 5.45 12.28
C LEU A 86 4.21 4.57 13.53
N VAL A 87 3.38 3.54 13.70
CA VAL A 87 3.43 2.66 14.88
C VAL A 87 4.70 1.79 14.89
N PRO A 88 4.96 0.89 13.92
CA PRO A 88 6.17 0.08 13.94
C PRO A 88 7.45 0.93 13.84
N THR A 89 7.38 2.09 13.17
CA THR A 89 8.50 3.05 13.13
C THR A 89 8.76 3.65 14.52
N ALA A 90 7.73 4.09 15.24
CA ALA A 90 7.90 4.64 16.58
C ALA A 90 8.40 3.58 17.58
N LEU A 91 7.91 2.34 17.49
CA LEU A 91 8.39 1.22 18.30
C LEU A 91 9.90 1.02 18.14
N ALA A 92 10.39 1.06 16.89
CA ALA A 92 11.81 0.94 16.58
C ALA A 92 12.63 2.15 17.07
N VAL A 93 12.13 3.38 16.84
CA VAL A 93 12.82 4.62 17.25
C VAL A 93 12.98 4.73 18.77
N VAL A 94 11.97 4.30 19.53
CA VAL A 94 12.03 4.29 21.01
C VAL A 94 12.86 3.12 21.54
N GLY A 95 13.29 2.18 20.68
CA GLY A 95 14.10 1.03 21.06
C GLY A 95 13.30 -0.06 21.79
N LEU A 96 11.98 -0.11 21.60
CA LEU A 96 11.15 -1.18 22.16
C LEU A 96 11.39 -2.47 21.39
N SER A 97 11.56 -3.57 22.11
CA SER A 97 11.76 -4.90 21.53
C SER A 97 11.12 -5.96 22.42
N GLY A 98 10.94 -7.16 21.86
CA GLY A 98 10.38 -8.31 22.55
C GLY A 98 9.00 -8.73 22.03
N GLY A 99 8.47 -9.81 22.60
CA GLY A 99 7.30 -10.51 22.05
C GLY A 99 6.04 -9.64 21.89
N ALA A 100 5.76 -8.78 22.87
CA ALA A 100 4.61 -7.86 22.80
C ALA A 100 4.78 -6.85 21.65
N THR A 101 5.95 -6.23 21.54
CA THR A 101 6.30 -5.28 20.47
C THR A 101 6.16 -5.90 19.09
N VAL A 102 6.70 -7.11 18.91
CA VAL A 102 6.63 -7.86 17.65
C VAL A 102 5.17 -8.20 17.31
N THR A 103 4.38 -8.62 18.30
CA THR A 103 2.97 -8.93 18.11
C THR A 103 2.19 -7.69 17.68
N THR A 104 2.37 -6.57 18.38
CA THR A 104 1.76 -5.28 18.02
C THR A 104 2.14 -4.85 16.62
N ALA A 105 3.43 -4.88 16.27
CA ALA A 105 3.89 -4.52 14.93
C ALA A 105 3.27 -5.41 13.84
N THR A 106 3.22 -6.73 14.08
CA THR A 106 2.64 -7.69 13.14
C THR A 106 1.14 -7.45 12.91
N LEU A 107 0.37 -7.19 13.98
CA LEU A 107 -1.06 -6.87 13.88
C LEU A 107 -1.31 -5.55 13.14
N VAL A 108 -0.48 -4.53 13.39
CA VAL A 108 -0.57 -3.27 12.65
C VAL A 108 -0.23 -3.46 11.18
N MET A 109 0.79 -4.25 10.86
CA MET A 109 1.16 -4.59 9.48
C MET A 109 0.06 -5.36 8.75
N LEU A 110 -0.66 -6.25 9.44
CA LEU A 110 -1.87 -6.87 8.89
C LEU A 110 -2.93 -5.81 8.55
N GLY A 111 -3.19 -4.86 9.46
CA GLY A 111 -4.12 -3.75 9.23
C GLY A 111 -3.71 -2.87 8.05
N ILE A 112 -2.41 -2.57 7.92
CA ILE A 112 -1.83 -1.86 6.77
C ILE A 112 -2.12 -2.62 5.47
N GLY A 113 -1.86 -3.93 5.43
CA GLY A 113 -2.09 -4.77 4.26
C GLY A 113 -3.56 -4.81 3.85
N LEU A 114 -4.47 -4.98 4.82
CA LEU A 114 -5.91 -5.00 4.57
C LEU A 114 -6.41 -3.65 4.00
N LEU A 115 -6.07 -2.53 4.64
CA LEU A 115 -6.44 -1.20 4.15
C LEU A 115 -5.81 -0.90 2.78
N GLY A 116 -4.55 -1.31 2.59
CA GLY A 116 -3.84 -1.17 1.32
C GLY A 116 -4.59 -1.87 0.19
N MET A 117 -5.07 -3.11 0.40
CA MET A 117 -5.79 -3.86 -0.62
C MET A 117 -7.21 -3.32 -0.90
N VAL A 118 -7.91 -2.80 0.13
CA VAL A 118 -9.15 -2.02 -0.08
C VAL A 118 -8.89 -0.85 -1.03
N ALA A 119 -7.82 -0.10 -0.75
CA ALA A 119 -7.48 1.10 -1.50
C ALA A 119 -7.03 0.79 -2.93
N VAL A 120 -6.16 -0.21 -3.13
CA VAL A 120 -5.64 -0.60 -4.44
C VAL A 120 -6.77 -1.06 -5.37
N ASN A 121 -7.69 -1.88 -4.87
CA ASN A 121 -8.82 -2.35 -5.67
C ASN A 121 -9.71 -1.17 -6.12
N GLY A 122 -10.12 -0.30 -5.18
CA GLY A 122 -10.93 0.87 -5.50
C GLY A 122 -10.21 1.91 -6.36
N TRP A 123 -8.90 2.11 -6.17
CA TRP A 123 -8.06 3.00 -6.97
C TRP A 123 -7.97 2.50 -8.41
N THR A 124 -7.77 1.20 -8.62
CA THR A 124 -7.66 0.60 -9.96
C THR A 124 -8.94 0.84 -10.76
N ALA A 125 -10.10 0.57 -10.17
CA ALA A 125 -11.40 0.82 -10.81
C ALA A 125 -11.65 2.33 -11.02
N TRP A 126 -11.26 3.18 -10.07
CA TRP A 126 -11.39 4.63 -10.21
C TRP A 126 -10.54 5.19 -11.36
N VAL A 127 -9.28 4.77 -11.48
CA VAL A 127 -8.38 5.22 -12.56
C VAL A 127 -8.83 4.67 -13.92
N ALA A 128 -9.35 3.45 -13.97
CA ALA A 128 -9.88 2.87 -15.21
C ALA A 128 -11.01 3.71 -15.82
N ASP A 129 -11.84 4.34 -14.98
CA ASP A 129 -12.93 5.24 -15.40
C ASP A 129 -12.42 6.62 -15.84
N LEU A 130 -11.30 7.08 -15.28
CA LEU A 130 -10.69 8.38 -15.63
C LEU A 130 -9.95 8.36 -16.98
N VAL A 131 -9.39 7.21 -17.36
CA VAL A 131 -8.52 7.08 -18.53
C VAL A 131 -9.32 6.55 -19.73
N PRO A 132 -9.47 7.33 -20.82
CA PRO A 132 -10.16 6.88 -22.04
C PRO A 132 -9.55 5.60 -22.59
N VAL A 133 -10.40 4.72 -23.13
CA VAL A 133 -9.98 3.40 -23.64
C VAL A 133 -8.86 3.50 -24.69
N ALA A 134 -8.94 4.48 -25.59
CA ALA A 134 -7.94 4.69 -26.66
C ALA A 134 -6.54 5.04 -26.15
N GLU A 135 -6.43 5.64 -24.96
CA GLU A 135 -5.15 6.07 -24.37
C GLU A 135 -4.66 5.16 -23.25
N ARG A 136 -5.48 4.18 -22.85
CA ARG A 136 -5.25 3.34 -21.67
C ARG A 136 -3.89 2.64 -21.71
N ALA A 137 -3.57 1.95 -22.80
CA ALA A 137 -2.29 1.26 -22.95
C ALA A 137 -1.08 2.21 -22.82
N ARG A 138 -1.18 3.41 -23.42
CA ARG A 138 -0.14 4.44 -23.36
C ARG A 138 0.07 4.97 -21.94
N VAL A 139 -1.02 5.30 -21.25
CA VAL A 139 -0.97 5.87 -19.89
C VAL A 139 -0.48 4.83 -18.88
N PHE A 140 -1.05 3.62 -18.90
CA PHE A 140 -0.63 2.56 -17.98
C PHE A 140 0.79 2.05 -18.28
N GLY A 141 1.22 2.03 -19.54
CA GLY A 141 2.62 1.73 -19.89
C GLY A 141 3.58 2.75 -19.31
N ARG A 142 3.29 4.05 -19.44
CA ARG A 142 4.11 5.11 -18.81
C ARG A 142 4.09 5.05 -17.30
N ARG A 143 2.93 4.73 -16.69
CA ARG A 143 2.84 4.52 -15.25
C ARG A 143 3.70 3.35 -14.80
N ALA A 144 3.70 2.23 -15.53
CA ALA A 144 4.55 1.09 -15.22
C ALA A 144 6.04 1.47 -15.22
N TRP A 145 6.48 2.27 -16.21
CA TRP A 145 7.84 2.83 -16.21
C TRP A 145 8.12 3.72 -14.99
N ALA A 146 7.20 4.63 -14.65
CA ALA A 146 7.35 5.50 -13.48
C ALA A 146 7.40 4.71 -12.17
N VAL A 147 6.59 3.66 -12.03
CA VAL A 147 6.63 2.72 -10.90
C VAL A 147 7.97 2.00 -10.87
N ALA A 148 8.42 1.41 -11.99
CA ALA A 148 9.69 0.69 -12.04
C ALA A 148 10.91 1.56 -11.69
N LEU A 149 10.87 2.86 -11.96
CA LEU A 149 11.92 3.78 -11.50
C LEU A 149 11.92 3.98 -9.98
N GLY A 150 10.79 3.79 -9.30
CA GLY A 150 10.67 3.93 -7.85
C GLY A 150 11.23 2.75 -7.06
N THR A 151 11.59 1.65 -7.74
CA THR A 151 12.22 0.47 -7.10
C THR A 151 13.75 0.52 -7.08
N LEU A 152 14.36 1.44 -7.86
CA LEU A 152 15.82 1.63 -7.96
C LEU A 152 16.31 2.58 -6.85
#